data_AF-A0AAV2H0J4-F1
#
_entry.id   AF-A0AAV2H0J4-F1
#
_cell.length_a   1.000
_cell.length_b   1.000
_cell.length_c   1.000
_cell.angle_alpha   90.00
_cell.angle_beta   90.00
_cell.angle_gamma   90.00
#
_symmetry.space_group_name_H-M   'P 1'
#
loop_
_entity.id
_entity.type
_entity.pdbx_description
1 polymer ?
#
loop_
_entity_poly.entity_id
_entity_poly.type
_entity_poly.pdbx_seq_one_letter_code
_entity_poly.pdbx_strand_id
1 'polypeptide(L)'
;METGTCKIGCIPGFYGAVCDLECPENCKDGLCVWDSGICKEGCQAGWFGPECKKKCSKNCLTINCDFQTGRCTGCKTGFQGIECNTSCGKNCVRGACDREGRCLEGCKSQHSGEFCETVNDESESRTSTGIIGIVVSLISMIICFFFIKKVMGRRNRSSTDE
;
A
#
# COMPACT_ATOMS: atom_id res chain seq x y z
N MET A 1 8.28 8.04 58.78
CA MET A 1 9.26 8.25 57.69
C MET A 1 8.79 9.46 56.93
N GLU A 2 9.46 10.60 57.04
CA GLU A 2 9.17 11.74 56.16
C GLU A 2 9.89 11.49 54.83
N THR A 3 9.14 11.19 53.78
CA THR A 3 9.68 11.18 52.42
C THR A 3 9.75 12.63 51.97
N GLY A 4 10.96 13.19 51.94
CA GLY A 4 11.18 14.59 51.55
C GLY A 4 10.77 14.79 50.10
N THR A 5 9.79 15.66 49.84
CA THR A 5 9.36 16.02 48.48
C THR A 5 9.93 17.38 48.06
N CYS A 6 10.41 17.48 46.83
CA CYS A 6 10.90 18.71 46.24
C CYS A 6 9.72 19.59 45.82
N LYS A 7 9.60 20.78 46.42
CA LYS A 7 8.49 21.72 46.17
C LYS A 7 8.81 22.82 45.14
N ILE A 8 10.09 23.11 44.92
CA ILE A 8 10.54 24.24 44.08
C ILE A 8 10.95 23.77 42.68
N GLY A 9 11.49 22.55 42.58
CA GLY A 9 11.97 21.97 41.33
C GLY A 9 13.18 21.08 41.54
N CYS A 10 13.65 20.50 40.45
CA CYS A 10 14.83 19.66 40.40
C CYS A 10 16.00 20.37 39.71
N ILE A 11 17.22 19.91 39.97
CA ILE A 11 18.39 20.31 39.18
C ILE A 11 18.16 19.94 37.69
N PRO A 12 18.72 20.71 36.73
CA PRO A 12 18.59 20.38 35.32
C PRO A 12 19.01 18.94 35.01
N GLY A 13 18.23 18.25 34.17
CA GLY A 13 18.44 16.84 33.86
C GLY A 13 17.73 15.86 34.80
N PHE A 14 17.06 16.33 35.86
CA PHE A 14 16.32 15.46 36.79
C PHE A 14 14.87 15.90 36.98
N TYR A 15 14.02 14.96 37.36
CA TYR A 15 12.59 15.15 37.65
C TYR A 15 12.10 14.15 38.71
N GLY A 16 10.83 14.28 39.11
CA GLY A 16 10.17 13.43 40.09
C GLY A 16 9.96 14.11 41.43
N ALA A 17 9.15 13.49 42.29
CA ALA A 17 8.78 14.07 43.59
C ALA A 17 9.99 14.31 44.51
N VAL A 18 11.09 13.57 44.30
CA VAL A 18 12.34 13.68 45.08
C VAL A 18 13.58 13.91 44.21
N CYS A 19 13.39 14.22 42.92
CA CYS A 19 14.46 14.49 41.94
C CYS A 19 15.45 13.34 41.71
N ASP A 20 14.98 12.10 41.74
CA ASP A 20 15.76 10.87 41.56
C ASP A 20 15.62 10.26 40.14
N LEU A 21 14.79 10.85 39.28
CA LEU A 21 14.58 10.39 37.91
C LEU A 21 15.32 11.28 36.92
N GLU A 22 16.04 10.69 35.97
CA GLU A 22 16.73 11.44 34.90
C GLU A 22 15.76 11.83 33.78
N CYS A 23 15.90 13.03 33.25
CA CYS A 23 15.14 13.47 32.08
C CYS A 23 15.33 12.48 30.90
N PRO A 24 14.30 12.28 30.06
CA PRO A 24 14.43 11.42 28.90
C PRO A 24 15.62 11.79 27.99
N GLU A 25 16.35 10.77 27.54
CA GLU A 25 17.62 10.91 26.80
C GLU A 25 17.53 11.87 25.59
N ASN A 26 16.42 11.83 24.87
CA ASN A 26 16.24 12.59 23.63
C ASN A 26 15.51 13.92 23.84
N CYS A 27 15.35 14.39 25.09
CA CYS A 27 14.95 15.77 25.33
C CYS A 27 16.01 16.72 24.77
N LYS A 28 15.56 17.76 24.08
CA LYS A 28 16.45 18.83 23.63
C LYS A 28 17.11 19.49 24.85
N ASP A 29 18.42 19.67 24.77
CA ASP A 29 19.28 20.20 25.84
C ASP A 29 19.24 19.40 27.17
N GLY A 30 18.68 18.19 27.16
CA GLY A 30 18.50 17.37 28.37
C GLY A 30 17.50 17.96 29.37
N LEU A 31 16.61 18.86 28.92
CA LEU A 31 15.70 19.58 29.81
C LEU A 31 14.28 19.04 29.77
N CYS A 32 13.76 18.71 30.94
CA CYS A 32 12.39 18.27 31.15
C CYS A 32 11.68 19.04 32.26
N VAL A 33 10.36 18.94 32.30
CA VAL A 33 9.52 19.48 33.38
C VAL A 33 9.76 18.63 34.62
N TRP A 34 10.12 19.27 35.72
CA TRP A 34 10.63 18.63 36.93
C TRP A 34 9.60 17.73 37.64
N ASP A 35 8.30 17.91 37.42
CA ASP A 35 7.25 17.12 38.06
C ASP A 35 6.74 15.95 37.20
N SER A 36 6.97 16.01 35.88
CA SER A 36 6.32 15.13 34.90
C SER A 36 7.29 14.47 33.91
N GLY A 37 8.53 14.95 33.80
CA GLY A 37 9.54 14.40 32.89
C GLY A 37 9.32 14.75 31.41
N ILE A 38 8.32 15.56 31.09
CA ILE A 38 8.03 16.00 29.72
C ILE A 38 9.13 16.95 29.22
N CYS A 39 9.63 16.76 28.00
CA CYS A 39 10.71 17.60 27.46
C CYS A 39 10.22 19.04 27.22
N LYS A 40 10.96 20.04 27.74
CA LYS A 40 10.56 21.46 27.68
C LYS A 40 10.74 22.08 26.30
N GLU A 41 11.90 21.84 25.70
CA GLU A 41 12.31 22.46 24.43
C GLU A 41 12.02 21.56 23.22
N GLY A 42 11.19 20.52 23.41
CA GLY A 42 10.92 19.48 22.43
C GLY A 42 12.03 18.43 22.37
N CYS A 43 12.16 17.80 21.21
CA CYS A 43 13.00 16.63 21.02
C CYS A 43 14.26 16.91 20.21
N GLN A 44 15.29 16.09 20.44
CA GLN A 44 16.41 15.96 19.52
C GLN A 44 15.93 15.51 18.13
N ALA A 45 16.72 15.82 17.10
CA ALA A 45 16.39 15.51 15.71
C ALA A 45 16.09 14.00 15.53
N GLY A 46 14.99 13.70 14.85
CA GLY A 46 14.54 12.31 14.63
C GLY A 46 13.73 11.69 15.77
N TRP A 47 13.39 12.45 16.81
CA TRP A 47 12.55 11.98 17.93
C TRP A 47 11.29 12.81 18.10
N PHE A 48 10.25 12.21 18.67
CA PHE A 48 8.98 12.85 18.96
C PHE A 48 8.26 12.23 20.16
N GLY A 49 7.17 12.89 20.58
CA GLY A 49 6.37 12.58 21.75
C GLY A 49 6.79 13.44 22.96
N PRO A 50 5.95 13.47 24.02
CA PRO A 50 6.17 14.33 25.18
C PRO A 50 7.49 14.05 25.92
N GLU A 51 7.95 12.80 25.89
CA GLU A 51 9.22 12.36 26.49
C GLU A 51 10.28 12.02 25.43
N CYS A 52 10.02 12.33 24.15
CA CYS A 52 10.95 12.05 23.05
C CYS A 52 11.41 10.57 22.94
N LYS A 53 10.55 9.63 23.33
CA LYS A 53 10.82 8.18 23.31
C LYS A 53 10.49 7.53 21.96
N LYS A 54 9.82 8.24 21.05
CA LYS A 54 9.42 7.71 19.74
C LYS A 54 10.31 8.25 18.63
N LYS A 55 10.67 7.42 17.66
CA LYS A 55 11.49 7.81 16.51
C LYS A 55 10.62 8.24 15.33
N CYS A 56 11.00 9.35 14.70
CA CYS A 56 10.46 9.73 13.39
C CYS A 56 10.65 8.60 12.39
N SER A 57 9.71 8.46 11.46
CA SER A 57 9.82 7.45 10.42
C SER A 57 11.04 7.70 9.54
N LYS A 58 11.81 6.64 9.27
CA LYS A 58 12.91 6.68 8.28
C LYS A 58 12.42 7.02 6.87
N ASN A 59 11.12 6.96 6.63
CA ASN A 59 10.47 7.24 5.36
C ASN A 59 9.94 8.68 5.26
N CYS A 60 10.08 9.51 6.30
CA CYS A 60 9.91 10.95 6.14
C CYS A 60 10.92 11.48 5.10
N LEU A 61 10.55 12.55 4.38
CA LEU A 61 11.42 13.22 3.42
C LEU A 61 12.70 13.78 4.09
N THR A 62 12.56 14.23 5.33
CA THR A 62 13.68 14.67 6.19
C THR A 62 13.79 13.77 7.41
N ILE A 63 14.93 13.79 8.11
CA ILE A 63 15.09 13.05 9.38
C ILE A 63 14.13 13.54 10.47
N ASN A 64 13.68 14.80 10.37
CA ASN A 64 12.79 15.41 11.35
C ASN A 64 11.32 15.16 10.98
N CYS A 65 10.54 14.98 12.03
CA CYS A 65 9.10 15.01 12.04
C CYS A 65 8.65 16.02 13.10
N ASP A 66 7.38 16.38 13.09
CA ASP A 66 6.80 17.20 14.15
C ASP A 66 7.02 16.52 15.53
N PHE A 67 7.66 17.21 16.46
CA PHE A 67 8.10 16.61 17.71
C PHE A 67 6.95 16.26 18.65
N GLN A 68 5.74 16.80 18.44
CA GLN A 68 4.58 16.47 19.25
C GLN A 68 3.80 15.28 18.67
N THR A 69 3.58 15.31 17.36
CA THR A 69 2.65 14.42 16.67
C THR A 69 3.32 13.32 15.85
N GLY A 70 4.62 13.43 15.56
CA GLY A 70 5.34 12.48 14.69
C GLY A 70 5.10 12.71 13.20
N ARG A 71 4.35 13.75 12.82
CA ARG A 71 3.98 14.03 11.43
C ARG A 71 5.19 14.41 10.57
N CYS A 72 5.33 13.75 9.42
CA CYS A 72 6.30 14.14 8.41
C CYS A 72 5.78 15.32 7.54
N THR A 73 6.68 16.18 7.08
CA THR A 73 6.39 17.21 6.06
C THR A 73 6.01 16.60 4.71
N GLY A 74 6.62 15.46 4.38
CA GLY A 74 6.28 14.63 3.23
C GLY A 74 6.91 13.24 3.37
N CYS A 75 6.48 12.32 2.51
CA CYS A 75 6.99 10.95 2.47
C CYS A 75 8.00 10.77 1.34
N LYS A 76 8.99 9.91 1.56
CA LYS A 76 9.79 9.35 0.48
C LYS A 76 8.88 8.60 -0.49
N THR A 77 9.25 8.58 -1.77
CA THR A 77 8.51 7.84 -2.81
C THR A 77 8.26 6.40 -2.37
N GLY A 78 7.03 5.94 -2.50
CA GLY A 78 6.62 4.60 -2.09
C GLY A 78 6.03 4.49 -0.69
N PHE A 79 5.91 5.60 0.04
CA PHE A 79 5.28 5.65 1.35
C PHE A 79 4.18 6.71 1.45
N GLN A 80 3.20 6.45 2.30
CA GLN A 80 2.02 7.27 2.52
C GLN A 80 1.63 7.35 4.00
N GLY A 81 0.61 8.16 4.30
CA GLY A 81 0.15 8.46 5.64
C GLY A 81 0.88 9.63 6.31
N ILE A 82 0.39 10.04 7.48
CA ILE A 82 0.89 11.23 8.21
C ILE A 82 2.33 11.03 8.70
N GLU A 83 2.67 9.80 9.10
CA GLU A 83 4.00 9.40 9.59
C GLU A 83 4.82 8.63 8.54
N CYS A 84 4.31 8.43 7.32
CA CYS A 84 5.00 7.68 6.26
C CYS A 84 5.37 6.22 6.62
N ASN A 85 4.64 5.61 7.55
CA ASN A 85 4.87 4.23 7.99
C ASN A 85 4.19 3.18 7.12
N THR A 86 3.33 3.61 6.19
CA THR A 86 2.58 2.71 5.30
C THR A 86 3.16 2.79 3.91
N SER A 87 3.43 1.65 3.28
CA SER A 87 3.86 1.62 1.87
C SER A 87 2.69 1.93 0.93
N CYS A 88 2.99 2.47 -0.25
CA CYS A 88 2.03 2.59 -1.33
C CYS A 88 1.47 1.23 -1.76
N GLY A 89 0.26 1.26 -2.34
CA GLY A 89 -0.34 0.07 -2.94
C GLY A 89 0.59 -0.57 -3.96
N LYS A 90 0.73 -1.91 -3.90
CA LYS A 90 1.63 -2.66 -4.79
C LYS A 90 1.28 -2.51 -6.27
N ASN A 91 0.05 -2.11 -6.57
CA ASN A 91 -0.48 -1.98 -7.91
C ASN A 91 -0.36 -0.55 -8.47
N CYS A 92 0.19 0.40 -7.72
CA CYS A 92 0.57 1.69 -8.29
C CYS A 92 1.72 1.50 -9.30
N VAL A 93 1.65 2.22 -10.42
CA VAL A 93 2.78 2.33 -11.34
C VAL A 93 3.99 2.91 -10.59
N ARG A 94 5.15 2.27 -10.79
CA ARG A 94 6.42 2.58 -10.07
C ARG A 94 6.33 2.54 -8.53
N GLY A 95 5.24 1.99 -7.99
CA GLY A 95 4.97 2.00 -6.56
C GLY A 95 4.82 3.40 -5.96
N ALA A 96 4.47 4.42 -6.76
CA ALA A 96 4.37 5.80 -6.30
C ALA A 96 2.92 6.19 -6.01
N CYS A 97 2.70 6.81 -4.85
CA CYS A 97 1.40 7.31 -4.41
C CYS A 97 1.56 8.62 -3.62
N ASP A 98 0.46 9.35 -3.45
CA ASP A 98 0.40 10.53 -2.59
C ASP A 98 0.23 10.17 -1.10
N ARG A 99 0.06 11.18 -0.25
CA ARG A 99 -0.05 11.01 1.21
C ARG A 99 -1.30 10.22 1.60
N GLU A 100 -2.37 10.30 0.83
CA GLU A 100 -3.61 9.56 1.06
C GLU A 100 -3.55 8.13 0.48
N GLY A 101 -2.53 7.83 -0.32
CA GLY A 101 -2.31 6.52 -0.93
C GLY A 101 -2.79 6.40 -2.37
N ARG A 102 -3.25 7.49 -3.01
CA ARG A 102 -3.70 7.46 -4.41
C ARG A 102 -2.50 7.36 -5.34
N CYS A 103 -2.58 6.50 -6.35
CA CYS A 103 -1.47 6.23 -7.25
C CYS A 103 -1.24 7.40 -8.22
N LEU A 104 -0.01 7.95 -8.23
CA LEU A 104 0.32 9.17 -8.98
C LEU A 104 0.38 8.96 -10.51
N GLU A 105 0.80 7.77 -10.93
CA GLU A 105 0.94 7.40 -12.35
C GLU A 105 -0.08 6.33 -12.77
N GLY A 106 -1.17 6.21 -12.01
CA GLY A 106 -2.21 5.21 -12.24
C GLY A 106 -1.81 3.78 -11.85
N CYS A 107 -2.51 2.81 -12.44
CA CYS A 107 -2.47 1.41 -12.04
C CYS A 107 -1.64 0.53 -12.98
N LYS A 108 -1.04 -0.52 -12.41
CA LYS A 108 -0.49 -1.66 -13.17
C LYS A 108 -1.61 -2.37 -13.93
N SER A 109 -1.25 -3.14 -14.95
CA SER A 109 -2.19 -3.92 -15.77
C SER A 109 -3.16 -4.72 -14.90
N GLN A 110 -4.43 -4.78 -15.32
CA GLN A 110 -5.53 -5.47 -14.63
C GLN A 110 -5.93 -4.86 -13.28
N HIS A 111 -5.47 -3.66 -12.93
CA HIS A 111 -5.95 -2.95 -11.75
C HIS A 111 -6.60 -1.62 -12.12
N SER A 112 -7.58 -1.20 -11.33
CA SER A 112 -8.31 0.05 -11.52
C SER A 112 -8.70 0.72 -10.18
N GLY A 113 -9.19 1.96 -10.28
CA GLY A 113 -9.49 2.83 -9.14
C GLY A 113 -8.31 3.71 -8.72
N GLU A 114 -8.57 4.71 -7.87
CA GLU A 114 -7.55 5.67 -7.42
C GLU A 114 -6.43 5.02 -6.60
N PHE A 115 -6.76 3.91 -5.91
CA PHE A 115 -5.84 3.13 -5.07
C PHE A 115 -5.35 1.84 -5.75
N CYS A 116 -5.83 1.53 -6.96
CA CYS A 116 -5.50 0.32 -7.71
C CYS A 116 -5.77 -1.01 -6.98
N GLU A 117 -6.83 -1.05 -6.17
CA GLU A 117 -7.23 -2.23 -5.38
C GLU A 117 -8.23 -3.12 -6.13
N THR A 118 -8.94 -2.57 -7.11
CA THR A 118 -9.88 -3.33 -7.93
C THR A 118 -9.12 -4.14 -8.95
N VAL A 119 -9.34 -5.46 -9.00
CA VAL A 119 -8.88 -6.31 -10.10
C VAL A 119 -9.90 -6.20 -11.21
N ASN A 120 -9.47 -5.79 -12.40
CA ASN A 120 -10.25 -5.99 -13.59
C ASN A 120 -10.14 -7.48 -13.90
N ASP A 121 -11.15 -8.23 -13.49
CA ASP A 121 -11.38 -9.56 -14.04
C ASP A 121 -11.59 -9.39 -15.54
N GLU A 122 -10.50 -9.45 -16.31
CA GLU A 122 -10.52 -10.21 -17.54
C GLU A 122 -10.74 -11.68 -17.16
N SER A 123 -11.93 -11.96 -16.63
CA SER A 123 -12.68 -13.04 -17.22
C SER A 123 -12.83 -12.68 -18.71
N GLU A 124 -11.78 -12.98 -19.48
CA GLU A 124 -11.99 -14.03 -20.45
C GLU A 124 -12.70 -15.13 -19.67
N SER A 125 -14.04 -15.04 -19.66
CA SER A 125 -14.81 -16.06 -20.30
C SER A 125 -13.86 -16.89 -21.16
N ARG A 126 -13.35 -17.96 -20.55
CA ARG A 126 -13.21 -19.21 -21.28
C ARG A 126 -14.62 -19.63 -21.73
N THR A 127 -15.37 -18.78 -22.45
CA THR A 127 -15.99 -19.23 -23.66
C THR A 127 -14.83 -19.75 -24.45
N SER A 128 -14.65 -21.06 -24.37
CA SER A 128 -13.83 -21.84 -25.26
C SER A 128 -14.20 -21.49 -26.71
N THR A 129 -13.73 -20.37 -27.23
CA THR A 129 -13.80 -20.01 -28.65
C THR A 129 -12.97 -21.03 -29.45
N GLY A 130 -12.06 -21.77 -28.79
CA GLY A 130 -11.47 -22.99 -29.33
C GLY A 130 -12.46 -24.14 -29.51
N ILE A 131 -13.31 -24.46 -28.52
CA ILE A 131 -14.21 -25.63 -28.62
C ILE A 131 -15.40 -25.33 -29.54
N ILE A 132 -16.00 -24.14 -29.46
CA ILE A 132 -17.12 -23.77 -30.35
C ILE A 132 -16.64 -23.68 -31.81
N GLY A 133 -15.45 -23.13 -32.05
CA GLY A 133 -14.84 -23.09 -33.39
C GLY A 133 -14.58 -24.49 -33.98
N ILE A 134 -14.08 -25.43 -33.16
CA ILE A 134 -13.85 -26.82 -33.57
C ILE A 134 -15.17 -27.52 -33.87
N VAL A 135 -16.17 -27.39 -33.00
CA VAL A 135 -17.49 -28.05 -33.18
C VAL A 135 -18.20 -27.52 -34.43
N VAL A 136 -18.20 -26.20 -34.67
CA VAL A 136 -18.80 -25.60 -35.87
C VAL A 136 -18.06 -26.03 -37.14
N SER A 137 -16.72 -26.11 -37.10
CA SER A 137 -15.91 -26.56 -38.23
C SER A 137 -16.15 -28.04 -38.57
N LEU A 138 -16.26 -28.91 -37.56
CA LEU A 138 -16.55 -30.32 -37.75
C LEU A 138 -17.97 -30.52 -38.30
N ILE A 139 -18.97 -29.81 -37.78
CA ILE A 139 -20.34 -29.87 -38.27
C ILE A 139 -20.42 -29.39 -39.73
N SER A 140 -19.73 -28.30 -40.08
CA SER A 140 -19.66 -27.80 -41.46
C SER A 140 -19.03 -28.82 -42.41
N MET A 141 -17.90 -29.45 -42.03
CA MET A 141 -17.26 -30.51 -42.82
C MET A 141 -18.17 -31.74 -43.02
N ILE A 142 -18.86 -32.17 -41.97
CA ILE A 142 -19.81 -33.30 -42.03
C ILE A 142 -20.95 -32.98 -43.00
N ILE A 143 -21.54 -31.77 -42.89
CA ILE A 143 -22.60 -31.31 -43.80
C ILE A 143 -22.08 -31.29 -45.25
N CYS A 144 -20.92 -30.69 -45.51
CA CYS A 144 -20.30 -30.68 -46.84
C CYS A 144 -20.08 -32.09 -47.39
N PHE A 145 -19.58 -33.02 -46.58
CA PHE A 145 -19.39 -34.41 -46.99
C PHE A 145 -20.71 -35.09 -47.40
N PHE A 146 -21.78 -34.90 -46.62
CA PHE A 146 -23.09 -35.42 -46.96
C PHE A 146 -23.68 -34.78 -48.21
N PHE A 147 -23.49 -33.47 -48.40
CA PHE A 147 -23.88 -32.77 -49.64
C PHE A 147 -23.10 -33.29 -50.85
N ILE A 148 -21.79 -33.47 -50.75
CA ILE A 148 -20.94 -34.02 -51.82
C ILE A 148 -21.39 -35.45 -52.15
N LYS A 149 -21.58 -36.33 -51.16
CA LYS A 149 -22.11 -37.68 -51.40
C LYS A 149 -23.51 -37.68 -52.00
N LYS A 150 -24.39 -36.76 -51.60
CA LYS A 150 -25.73 -36.61 -52.19
C LYS A 150 -25.67 -36.11 -53.63
N VAL A 151 -24.76 -35.21 -53.96
CA VAL A 151 -24.53 -34.68 -55.32
C VAL A 151 -23.87 -35.75 -56.21
N MET A 152 -22.85 -36.45 -55.72
CA MET A 152 -22.19 -37.56 -56.42
C MET A 152 -23.14 -38.75 -56.61
N GLY A 153 -24.00 -39.04 -55.62
CA GLY A 153 -25.06 -40.06 -55.73
C GLY A 153 -26.19 -39.67 -56.68
N ARG A 154 -26.48 -38.38 -56.85
CA ARG A 154 -27.39 -37.88 -57.90
C ARG A 154 -26.75 -37.96 -59.28
N ARG A 155 -25.45 -37.68 -59.42
CA ARG A 155 -24.72 -37.84 -60.69
C ARG A 155 -24.64 -39.31 -61.14
N ASN A 156 -24.44 -40.24 -60.21
CA ASN A 156 -24.35 -41.67 -60.53
C ASN A 156 -25.72 -42.35 -60.78
N ARG A 157 -26.83 -41.62 -60.61
CA ARG A 157 -28.19 -42.08 -60.96
C ARG A 157 -28.68 -41.50 -62.29
N SER A 158 -27.88 -40.67 -62.96
CA SER A 158 -28.21 -40.04 -64.25
C SER A 158 -27.56 -40.75 -65.46
N SER A 159 -26.90 -41.89 -65.26
CA SER A 159 -26.11 -42.59 -66.30
C SER A 159 -26.45 -44.09 -66.44
N THR A 160 -27.65 -44.48 -66.05
CA THR A 160 -28.28 -45.76 -66.42
C THR A 160 -29.74 -45.47 -66.71
N ASP A 161 -29.99 -44.88 -67.88
CA ASP A 161 -31.25 -44.88 -68.61
C ASP A 161 -30.91 -44.42 -70.05
N GLU A 162 -30.14 -45.26 -70.75
CA GLU A 162 -30.23 -45.51 -72.21
C GLU A 162 -29.41 -46.77 -72.56
#